data_AF-A0A3M7AH52-F1
#
_entry.id   AF-A0A3M7AH52-F1
#
_cell.length_a   1.000
_cell.length_b   1.000
_cell.length_c   1.000
_cell.angle_alpha   90.00
_cell.angle_beta   90.00
_cell.angle_gamma   90.00
#
_symmetry.space_group_name_H-M   'P 1'
#
loop_
_entity.id
_entity.type
_entity.pdbx_description
1 polymer ?
#
loop_
_entity_poly.entity_id
_entity_poly.type
_entity_poly.pdbx_seq_one_letter_code
_entity_poly.pdbx_strand_id
1 'polypeptide(L)'
;MFAESSIELLRTSGVDFQRHQDHGIQLATFGSLLTTSGLAFSEEVNWLSFHSGYDFGYLIKLLTDDALPVDQADFFGLVSTFFPKLWDIKFLLRHAQRMRAQGRLSQEGTRVLDGLGTKSGLQDLADELGCQRVGPAHTGGSDAWLTGSVFWAMRNKIFSSNLDEELADQIYGLHGVAAPASQQYREEFFAAQGTPQQQAAVNGLGGGISALQSSAQTFTPGGNPSTPTNVHAGLTSAATPGAQFGHALGGGGLGQGTFGNFSYGK
;
A
#
# COMPACT_ATOMS: atom_id res chain seq x y z
N MET A 1 3.36 -13.59 -12.49
CA MET A 1 3.79 -14.05 -11.15
C MET A 1 2.66 -13.78 -10.18
N PHE A 2 2.40 -14.67 -9.23
CA PHE A 2 1.36 -14.52 -8.21
C PHE A 2 1.85 -15.06 -6.87
N ALA A 3 1.27 -14.58 -5.76
CA ALA A 3 1.45 -15.22 -4.46
C ALA A 3 0.44 -16.37 -4.34
N GLU A 4 0.92 -17.58 -4.05
CA GLU A 4 0.08 -18.79 -4.00
C GLU A 4 -1.03 -18.67 -2.94
N SER A 5 -0.69 -18.09 -1.80
CA SER A 5 -1.65 -17.78 -0.74
C SER A 5 -2.79 -16.86 -1.19
N SER A 6 -2.51 -15.86 -2.02
CA SER A 6 -3.54 -14.96 -2.56
C SER A 6 -4.45 -15.67 -3.55
N ILE A 7 -3.90 -16.57 -4.39
CA ILE A 7 -4.70 -17.38 -5.32
C ILE A 7 -5.66 -18.29 -4.55
N GLU A 8 -5.19 -18.92 -3.47
CA GLU A 8 -6.05 -19.81 -2.68
C GLU A 8 -7.15 -19.04 -1.93
N LEU A 9 -6.82 -17.86 -1.39
CA LEU A 9 -7.81 -16.97 -0.79
C LEU A 9 -8.89 -16.57 -1.81
N LEU A 10 -8.49 -16.15 -3.02
CA LEU A 10 -9.41 -15.74 -4.07
C LEU A 10 -10.28 -16.92 -4.54
N ARG A 11 -9.70 -18.12 -4.67
CA ARG A 11 -10.44 -19.35 -5.00
C ARG A 11 -11.49 -19.66 -3.94
N THR A 12 -11.10 -19.59 -2.66
CA THR A 12 -12.01 -19.80 -1.51
C THR A 12 -13.11 -18.74 -1.47
N SER A 13 -12.82 -17.52 -1.95
CA SER A 13 -13.78 -16.41 -2.04
C SER A 13 -14.72 -16.49 -3.25
N GLY A 14 -14.55 -17.52 -4.10
CA GLY A 14 -15.44 -17.81 -5.23
C GLY A 14 -14.95 -17.28 -6.58
N VAL A 15 -13.68 -16.89 -6.70
CA VAL A 15 -13.12 -16.48 -8.00
C VAL A 15 -12.95 -17.69 -8.92
N ASP A 16 -13.58 -17.62 -10.09
CA ASP A 16 -13.48 -18.61 -11.15
C ASP A 16 -12.33 -18.27 -12.11
N PHE A 17 -11.14 -18.78 -11.80
CA PHE A 17 -9.94 -18.55 -12.62
C PHE A 17 -10.05 -19.09 -14.05
N GLN A 18 -10.82 -20.17 -14.27
CA GLN A 18 -11.01 -20.72 -15.61
C GLN A 18 -11.85 -19.74 -16.44
N ARG A 19 -12.93 -19.22 -15.87
CA ARG A 19 -13.73 -18.18 -16.53
C ARG A 19 -12.94 -16.90 -16.78
N HIS A 20 -12.04 -16.50 -15.87
CA HIS A 20 -11.14 -15.38 -16.12
C HIS A 20 -10.18 -15.65 -17.28
N GLN A 21 -9.72 -16.89 -17.46
CA GLN A 21 -8.88 -17.27 -18.59
C GLN A 21 -9.65 -17.26 -19.92
N ASP A 22 -10.88 -17.78 -19.93
CA ASP A 22 -11.67 -17.99 -21.15
C ASP A 22 -12.48 -16.73 -21.55
N HIS A 23 -12.89 -15.92 -20.58
CA HIS A 23 -13.81 -14.80 -20.73
C HIS A 23 -13.36 -13.52 -20.01
N GLY A 24 -12.08 -13.43 -19.64
CA GLY A 24 -11.51 -12.26 -19.00
C GLY A 24 -11.67 -10.99 -19.83
N ILE A 25 -11.92 -9.87 -19.16
CA ILE A 25 -12.00 -8.55 -19.81
C ILE A 25 -10.59 -8.14 -20.25
N GLN A 26 -10.46 -7.71 -21.51
CA GLN A 26 -9.20 -7.17 -22.02
C GLN A 26 -8.93 -5.81 -21.35
N LEU A 27 -7.76 -5.70 -20.73
CA LEU A 27 -7.36 -4.52 -19.96
C LEU A 27 -7.36 -3.24 -20.81
N ALA A 28 -6.80 -3.29 -22.02
CA ALA A 28 -6.77 -2.15 -22.94
C ALA A 28 -8.19 -1.66 -23.31
N THR A 29 -9.12 -2.59 -23.56
CA THR A 29 -10.52 -2.25 -23.83
C THR A 29 -11.16 -1.60 -22.61
N PHE A 30 -11.00 -2.18 -21.42
CA PHE A 30 -11.55 -1.60 -20.20
C PHE A 30 -10.97 -0.21 -19.90
N GLY A 31 -9.66 -0.04 -20.02
CA GLY A 31 -8.98 1.25 -19.86
C GLY A 31 -9.51 2.31 -20.83
N SER A 32 -9.64 1.97 -22.11
CA SER A 32 -10.17 2.90 -23.12
C SER A 32 -11.61 3.37 -22.81
N LEU A 33 -12.46 2.46 -22.35
CA LEU A 33 -13.84 2.77 -21.96
C LEU A 33 -13.89 3.60 -20.68
N LEU A 34 -13.06 3.27 -19.68
CA LEU A 34 -12.99 4.03 -18.42
C LEU A 34 -12.51 5.47 -18.67
N THR A 35 -11.47 5.65 -19.47
CA THR A 35 -10.93 6.96 -19.88
C THR A 35 -12.00 7.88 -20.48
N THR A 36 -12.95 7.33 -21.24
CA THR A 36 -13.99 8.09 -21.95
C THR A 36 -15.36 8.04 -21.30
N SER A 37 -15.49 7.39 -20.14
CA SER A 37 -16.77 7.18 -19.44
C SER A 37 -17.32 8.43 -18.74
N GLY A 38 -16.47 9.44 -18.51
CA GLY A 38 -16.76 10.56 -17.61
C GLY A 38 -16.51 10.27 -16.13
N LEU A 39 -16.07 9.05 -15.77
CA LEU A 39 -15.67 8.69 -14.40
C LEU A 39 -14.23 9.09 -14.08
N ALA A 40 -13.34 9.02 -15.08
CA ALA A 40 -11.98 9.53 -14.98
C ALA A 40 -11.92 11.00 -15.44
N PHE A 41 -10.93 11.75 -14.96
CA PHE A 41 -10.67 13.17 -15.29
C PHE A 41 -11.78 14.15 -14.90
N SER A 42 -12.75 13.72 -14.09
CA SER A 42 -13.91 14.54 -13.72
C SER A 42 -13.86 14.97 -12.26
N GLU A 43 -13.90 16.27 -12.01
CA GLU A 43 -13.99 16.87 -10.66
C GLU A 43 -15.37 16.64 -10.01
N GLU A 44 -16.39 16.32 -10.81
CA GLU A 44 -17.74 16.03 -10.31
C GLU A 44 -17.84 14.62 -9.68
N VAL A 45 -16.85 13.76 -9.97
CA VAL A 45 -16.83 12.37 -9.53
C VAL A 45 -16.00 12.22 -8.26
N ASN A 46 -16.60 11.61 -7.24
CA ASN A 46 -15.92 11.29 -5.99
C ASN A 46 -15.58 9.79 -5.94
N TRP A 47 -14.29 9.47 -5.89
CA TRP A 47 -13.78 8.11 -5.77
C TRP A 47 -13.65 7.71 -4.30
N LEU A 48 -14.41 6.71 -3.88
CA LEU A 48 -14.37 6.20 -2.51
C LEU A 48 -13.56 4.91 -2.47
N SER A 49 -12.60 4.82 -1.57
CA SER A 49 -11.67 3.70 -1.50
C SER A 49 -11.35 3.32 -0.06
N PHE A 50 -10.66 2.18 0.11
CA PHE A 50 -10.19 1.73 1.41
C PHE A 50 -8.78 1.16 1.27
N HIS A 51 -7.80 1.80 1.90
CA HIS A 51 -6.41 1.35 1.90
C HIS A 51 -5.84 1.16 0.48
N SER A 52 -5.97 2.21 -0.32
CA SER A 52 -6.11 2.10 -1.77
C SER A 52 -4.84 2.28 -2.60
N GLY A 53 -3.66 2.26 -1.96
CA GLY A 53 -2.39 2.50 -2.65
C GLY A 53 -2.15 1.55 -3.83
N TYR A 54 -2.43 0.26 -3.66
CA TYR A 54 -2.32 -0.71 -4.76
C TYR A 54 -3.45 -0.58 -5.76
N ASP A 55 -4.67 -0.27 -5.32
CA ASP A 55 -5.84 -0.12 -6.20
C ASP A 55 -5.57 0.98 -7.24
N PHE A 56 -5.13 2.15 -6.79
CA PHE A 56 -4.75 3.25 -7.68
C PHE A 56 -3.47 2.97 -8.45
N GLY A 57 -2.53 2.21 -7.90
CA GLY A 57 -1.39 1.68 -8.67
C GLY A 57 -1.84 0.85 -9.88
N TYR A 58 -2.78 -0.08 -9.70
CA TYR A 58 -3.31 -0.87 -10.81
C TYR A 58 -4.13 -0.04 -11.80
N LEU A 59 -4.94 0.90 -11.32
CA LEU A 59 -5.73 1.78 -12.19
C LEU A 59 -4.86 2.74 -13.00
N ILE A 60 -3.82 3.35 -12.40
CA ILE A 60 -2.89 4.19 -13.14
C ILE A 60 -2.16 3.38 -14.20
N LYS A 61 -1.60 2.21 -13.85
CA LYS A 61 -0.97 1.31 -14.82
C LYS A 61 -1.91 0.94 -15.98
N LEU A 62 -3.18 0.66 -15.67
CA LEU A 62 -4.20 0.34 -16.67
C LEU A 62 -4.47 1.53 -17.60
N LEU A 63 -4.61 2.74 -17.05
CA LEU A 63 -5.03 3.92 -17.79
C LEU A 63 -3.89 4.58 -18.58
N THR A 64 -2.65 4.46 -18.10
CA THR A 64 -1.46 4.93 -18.83
C THR A 64 -0.93 3.89 -19.82
N ASP A 65 -1.29 2.62 -19.63
CA ASP A 65 -0.70 1.48 -20.36
C ASP A 65 0.85 1.47 -20.31
N ASP A 66 1.40 1.93 -19.17
CA ASP A 66 2.84 2.05 -18.96
C ASP A 66 3.24 1.57 -17.54
N ALA A 67 4.53 1.42 -17.31
CA ALA A 67 5.08 1.22 -15.98
C ALA A 67 4.68 2.38 -15.05
N LEU A 68 4.49 2.06 -13.78
CA LEU A 68 4.27 3.09 -12.76
C LEU A 68 5.49 4.03 -12.68
N PRO A 69 5.28 5.33 -12.42
CA PRO A 69 6.37 6.26 -12.22
C PRO A 69 7.32 5.79 -11.10
N VAL A 70 8.61 6.05 -11.28
CA VAL A 70 9.64 5.75 -10.28
C VAL A 70 9.49 6.68 -9.08
N ASP A 71 9.18 7.96 -9.35
CA ASP A 71 9.03 8.99 -8.34
C ASP A 71 7.58 9.07 -7.84
N GLN A 72 7.43 9.11 -6.52
CA GLN A 72 6.12 9.16 -5.86
C GLN A 72 5.33 10.43 -6.23
N ALA A 73 6.02 11.55 -6.44
CA ALA A 73 5.39 12.81 -6.83
C ALA A 73 4.71 12.70 -8.21
N ASP A 74 5.37 12.05 -9.17
CA ASP A 74 4.83 11.82 -10.51
C ASP A 74 3.63 10.87 -10.46
N PHE A 75 3.70 9.82 -9.62
CA PHE A 75 2.54 8.95 -9.37
C PHE A 75 1.35 9.75 -8.83
N PHE A 76 1.56 10.63 -7.84
CA PHE A 76 0.48 11.48 -7.32
C PHE A 76 -0.03 12.49 -8.34
N GLY A 77 0.83 13.01 -9.22
CA GLY A 77 0.42 13.85 -10.34
C GLY A 77 -0.54 13.11 -11.28
N LEU A 78 -0.25 11.85 -11.60
CA LEU A 78 -1.16 11.02 -12.39
C LEU A 78 -2.46 10.73 -11.63
N VAL A 79 -2.41 10.30 -10.37
CA VAL A 79 -3.62 10.04 -9.57
C VAL A 79 -4.52 11.27 -9.54
N SER A 80 -3.97 12.46 -9.27
CA SER A 80 -4.75 13.71 -9.21
C SER A 80 -5.36 14.08 -10.57
N THR A 81 -4.69 13.70 -11.68
CA THR A 81 -5.20 13.94 -13.03
C THR A 81 -6.37 13.01 -13.37
N PHE A 82 -6.22 11.71 -13.11
CA PHE A 82 -7.23 10.70 -13.45
C PHE A 82 -8.40 10.67 -12.45
N PHE A 83 -8.13 10.95 -11.17
CA PHE A 83 -9.06 10.83 -10.05
C PHE A 83 -9.01 12.09 -9.17
N PRO A 84 -9.56 13.23 -9.64
CA PRO A 84 -9.35 14.53 -9.00
C PRO A 84 -9.96 14.68 -7.60
N LYS A 85 -10.87 13.80 -7.20
CA LYS A 85 -11.48 13.80 -5.88
C LYS A 85 -11.59 12.38 -5.33
N LEU A 86 -10.72 12.05 -4.38
CA LEU A 86 -10.57 10.75 -3.76
C LEU A 86 -10.81 10.82 -2.25
N TRP A 87 -11.45 9.80 -1.69
CA TRP A 87 -11.57 9.60 -0.24
C TRP A 87 -11.14 8.20 0.17
N ASP A 88 -9.97 8.08 0.83
CA ASP A 88 -9.51 6.82 1.40
C ASP A 88 -10.00 6.66 2.85
N ILE A 89 -10.94 5.75 3.07
CA ILE A 89 -11.57 5.50 4.37
C ILE A 89 -10.54 5.11 5.44
N LYS A 90 -9.46 4.41 5.08
CA LYS A 90 -8.42 4.03 6.04
C LYS A 90 -7.64 5.26 6.50
N PHE A 91 -7.39 6.21 5.59
CA PHE A 91 -6.81 7.51 5.95
C PHE A 91 -7.74 8.29 6.88
N LEU A 92 -9.03 8.36 6.54
CA LEU A 92 -10.05 8.99 7.38
C LEU A 92 -10.11 8.38 8.78
N LEU A 93 -10.00 7.05 8.90
CA LEU A 93 -9.99 6.36 10.19
C LEU A 93 -8.79 6.80 11.03
N ARG A 94 -7.61 6.88 10.42
CA ARG A 94 -6.39 7.33 11.09
C ARG A 94 -6.48 8.79 11.52
N HIS A 95 -7.17 9.63 10.75
CA HIS A 95 -7.46 11.01 11.14
C HIS A 95 -8.43 11.06 12.33
N ALA A 96 -9.53 10.31 12.29
CA ALA A 96 -10.52 10.24 13.37
C ALA A 96 -9.90 9.75 14.68
N GLN A 97 -9.01 8.75 14.64
CA GLN A 97 -8.25 8.27 15.79
C GLN A 97 -7.37 9.37 16.42
N ARG A 98 -6.73 10.20 15.58
CA ARG A 98 -5.95 11.37 16.06
C ARG A 98 -6.86 12.42 16.69
N MET A 99 -8.01 12.72 16.08
CA MET A 99 -8.99 13.64 16.67
C MET A 99 -9.51 13.15 18.02
N ARG A 100 -9.79 11.83 18.15
CA ARG A 100 -10.17 11.20 19.42
C ARG A 100 -9.09 11.40 20.48
N ALA A 101 -7.82 11.14 20.16
CA ALA A 101 -6.72 11.33 21.09
C ALA A 101 -6.57 12.81 21.56
N GLN A 102 -7.01 13.75 20.74
CA GLN A 102 -7.02 15.19 21.04
C GLN A 102 -8.32 15.64 21.74
N GLY A 103 -9.30 14.75 21.97
CA GLY A 103 -10.60 15.10 22.54
C GLY A 103 -11.49 15.96 21.61
N ARG A 104 -11.25 15.92 20.29
CA ARG A 104 -11.95 16.74 19.29
C ARG A 104 -13.07 16.03 18.55
N LEU A 105 -13.26 14.74 18.80
CA LEU A 105 -14.30 13.94 18.16
C LEU A 105 -15.62 14.05 18.93
N SER A 106 -16.75 13.90 18.25
CA SER A 106 -18.06 13.88 18.91
C SER A 106 -18.18 12.71 19.89
N GLN A 107 -19.15 12.76 20.80
CA GLN A 107 -19.40 11.65 21.73
C GLN A 107 -19.77 10.36 20.98
N GLU A 108 -20.57 10.47 19.92
CA GLU A 108 -20.93 9.32 19.08
C GLU A 108 -19.70 8.76 18.34
N GLY A 109 -18.91 9.62 17.67
CA GLY A 109 -17.70 9.19 16.98
C GLY A 109 -16.68 8.56 17.94
N THR A 110 -16.57 9.08 19.16
CA THR A 110 -15.69 8.51 20.20
C THR A 110 -16.15 7.10 20.58
N ARG A 111 -17.45 6.88 20.79
CA ARG A 111 -18.01 5.56 21.09
C ARG A 111 -17.75 4.54 19.98
N VAL A 112 -17.94 4.94 18.73
CA VAL A 112 -17.66 4.09 17.55
C VAL A 112 -16.18 3.68 17.52
N LEU A 113 -15.26 4.63 17.74
CA LEU A 113 -13.83 4.31 17.75
C LEU A 113 -13.42 3.48 18.98
N ASP A 114 -14.06 3.68 20.13
CA ASP A 114 -13.84 2.86 21.32
C ASP A 114 -14.29 1.41 21.09
N GLY A 115 -15.45 1.21 20.45
CA GLY A 115 -15.99 -0.10 20.08
C GLY A 115 -15.10 -0.85 19.08
N LEU A 116 -14.56 -0.11 18.09
CA LEU A 116 -13.61 -0.66 17.13
C LEU A 116 -12.29 -1.11 17.80
N GLY A 117 -11.82 -0.36 18.80
CA GLY A 117 -10.60 -0.65 19.55
C GLY A 117 -9.34 -0.62 18.69
N THR A 118 -8.59 -1.73 18.65
CA THR A 118 -7.37 -1.87 17.83
C THR A 118 -7.64 -2.40 16.43
N LYS A 119 -8.88 -2.80 16.13
CA LYS A 119 -9.26 -3.31 14.81
C LYS A 119 -9.26 -2.17 13.80
N SER A 120 -9.05 -2.51 12.53
CA SER A 120 -8.94 -1.48 11.49
C SER A 120 -9.22 -1.99 10.07
N GLY A 121 -9.70 -3.22 9.90
CA GLY A 121 -10.11 -3.75 8.60
C GLY A 121 -11.42 -3.14 8.11
N LEU A 122 -11.70 -3.28 6.81
CA LEU A 122 -12.95 -2.82 6.21
C LEU A 122 -14.16 -3.53 6.84
N GLN A 123 -14.06 -4.84 7.07
CA GLN A 123 -15.13 -5.60 7.72
C GLN A 123 -15.34 -5.17 9.17
N ASP A 124 -14.25 -4.93 9.93
CA ASP A 124 -14.36 -4.47 11.31
C ASP A 124 -15.08 -3.12 11.41
N LEU A 125 -14.77 -2.19 10.50
CA LEU A 125 -15.45 -0.91 10.39
C LEU A 125 -16.93 -1.09 10.01
N ALA A 126 -17.22 -1.98 9.07
CA ALA A 126 -18.58 -2.27 8.67
C ALA A 126 -19.40 -2.79 9.84
N ASP A 127 -18.87 -3.74 10.61
CA ASP A 127 -19.55 -4.32 11.77
C ASP A 127 -19.84 -3.25 12.84
N GLU A 128 -18.85 -2.43 13.18
CA GLU A 128 -18.99 -1.36 14.18
C GLU A 128 -19.96 -0.25 13.71
N LEU A 129 -19.91 0.10 12.43
CA LEU A 129 -20.81 1.11 11.87
C LEU A 129 -22.21 0.56 11.54
N GLY A 130 -22.43 -0.76 11.69
CA GLY A 130 -23.70 -1.43 11.37
C GLY A 130 -24.00 -1.52 9.87
N CYS A 131 -22.97 -1.55 9.02
CA CYS A 131 -23.08 -1.71 7.58
C CYS A 131 -23.18 -3.20 7.21
N GLN A 132 -24.20 -3.57 6.45
CA GLN A 132 -24.38 -4.96 6.00
C GLN A 132 -23.68 -5.20 4.65
N ARG A 133 -22.91 -6.29 4.59
CA ARG A 133 -22.27 -6.74 3.35
C ARG A 133 -23.28 -7.36 2.39
N VAL A 134 -23.14 -7.04 1.10
CA VAL A 134 -23.90 -7.65 0.00
C VAL A 134 -22.93 -8.37 -0.93
N GLY A 135 -23.03 -9.70 -0.99
CA GLY A 135 -22.16 -10.55 -1.79
C GLY A 135 -20.96 -11.13 -1.01
N PRO A 136 -20.17 -12.01 -1.65
CA PRO A 136 -19.04 -12.70 -1.00
C PRO A 136 -17.92 -11.72 -0.62
N ALA A 137 -17.35 -11.88 0.57
CA ALA A 137 -16.18 -11.10 0.99
C ALA A 137 -14.96 -11.40 0.09
N HIS A 138 -14.00 -10.47 0.03
CA HIS A 138 -12.78 -10.60 -0.79
C HIS A 138 -13.06 -10.72 -2.30
N THR A 139 -14.12 -10.03 -2.75
CA THR A 139 -14.42 -9.85 -4.17
C THR A 139 -14.59 -8.37 -4.47
N GLY A 140 -14.08 -7.92 -5.61
CA GLY A 140 -14.02 -6.49 -5.93
C GLY A 140 -15.38 -5.78 -5.88
N GLY A 141 -16.45 -6.42 -6.33
CA GLY A 141 -17.81 -5.85 -6.29
C GLY A 141 -18.38 -5.73 -4.87
N SER A 142 -18.31 -6.79 -4.06
CA SER A 142 -18.82 -6.79 -2.69
C SER A 142 -18.04 -5.84 -1.79
N ASP A 143 -16.71 -5.85 -1.92
CA ASP A 143 -15.84 -4.97 -1.13
C ASP A 143 -16.02 -3.50 -1.54
N ALA A 144 -16.15 -3.18 -2.83
CA ALA A 144 -16.44 -1.81 -3.28
C ALA A 144 -17.80 -1.31 -2.78
N TRP A 145 -18.84 -2.16 -2.80
CA TRP A 145 -20.15 -1.83 -2.24
C TRP A 145 -20.09 -1.54 -0.74
N LEU A 146 -19.35 -2.39 -0.01
CA LEU A 146 -19.17 -2.22 1.43
C LEU A 146 -18.36 -0.94 1.74
N THR A 147 -17.31 -0.66 0.98
CA THR A 147 -16.53 0.59 1.06
C THR A 147 -17.45 1.81 0.95
N GLY A 148 -18.32 1.87 -0.05
CA GLY A 148 -19.28 2.98 -0.19
C GLY A 148 -20.22 3.11 1.00
N SER A 149 -20.75 1.99 1.49
CA SER A 149 -21.64 1.95 2.66
C SER A 149 -20.95 2.46 3.93
N VAL A 150 -19.71 2.00 4.16
CA VAL A 150 -18.86 2.40 5.29
C VAL A 150 -18.54 3.89 5.23
N PHE A 151 -18.19 4.43 4.05
CA PHE A 151 -17.89 5.86 3.90
C PHE A 151 -19.03 6.74 4.39
N TRP A 152 -20.26 6.50 3.92
CA TRP A 152 -21.42 7.30 4.32
C TRP A 152 -21.75 7.14 5.80
N ALA A 153 -21.68 5.92 6.34
CA ALA A 153 -21.89 5.68 7.76
C ALA A 153 -20.83 6.38 8.63
N MET A 154 -19.56 6.33 8.21
CA MET A 154 -18.45 6.99 8.87
C MET A 154 -18.60 8.51 8.86
N ARG A 155 -18.89 9.09 7.69
CA ARG A 155 -19.16 10.53 7.53
C ARG A 155 -20.25 10.99 8.50
N ASN A 156 -21.32 10.23 8.63
CA ASN A 156 -22.45 10.60 9.48
C ASN A 156 -22.13 10.43 10.97
N LYS A 157 -21.67 9.24 11.40
CA LYS A 157 -21.52 8.88 12.82
C LYS A 157 -20.22 9.39 13.46
N ILE A 158 -19.11 9.31 12.72
CA ILE A 158 -17.79 9.69 13.25
C ILE A 158 -17.55 11.19 13.05
N PHE A 159 -17.84 11.69 11.85
CA PHE A 159 -17.57 13.09 11.48
C PHE A 159 -18.78 14.01 11.62
N SER A 160 -19.91 13.54 12.15
CA SER A 160 -21.12 14.35 12.36
C SER A 160 -21.59 15.05 11.06
N SER A 161 -21.47 14.37 9.92
CA SER A 161 -21.72 14.87 8.57
C SER A 161 -20.82 16.02 8.10
N ASN A 162 -19.80 16.38 8.88
CA ASN A 162 -18.85 17.45 8.58
C ASN A 162 -17.46 16.86 8.33
N LEU A 163 -17.20 16.52 7.06
CA LEU A 163 -15.91 16.01 6.62
C LEU A 163 -15.19 17.12 5.85
N ASP A 164 -14.00 17.49 6.30
CA ASP A 164 -13.20 18.54 5.68
C ASP A 164 -12.67 18.07 4.32
N GLU A 165 -12.73 18.95 3.32
CA GLU A 165 -12.22 18.68 1.96
C GLU A 165 -10.70 18.54 1.95
N GLU A 166 -9.97 19.07 2.94
CA GLU A 166 -8.53 18.83 3.09
C GLU A 166 -8.17 17.36 3.35
N LEU A 167 -9.15 16.53 3.72
CA LEU A 167 -8.97 15.09 3.90
C LEU A 167 -9.16 14.30 2.60
N ALA A 168 -9.60 14.95 1.52
CA ALA A 168 -9.63 14.37 0.20
C ALA A 168 -8.22 14.22 -0.37
N ASP A 169 -8.09 13.34 -1.36
CA ASP A 169 -6.87 13.08 -2.14
C ASP A 169 -5.70 12.54 -1.31
N GLN A 170 -5.99 12.07 -0.09
CA GLN A 170 -5.03 11.43 0.80
C GLN A 170 -5.13 9.91 0.74
N ILE A 171 -4.15 9.27 0.08
CA ILE A 171 -4.01 7.81 0.06
C ILE A 171 -3.28 7.31 1.31
N TYR A 172 -3.89 6.38 2.04
CA TYR A 172 -3.30 5.79 3.23
C TYR A 172 -1.99 5.04 2.90
N GLY A 173 -0.96 5.22 3.74
CA GLY A 173 0.34 4.56 3.59
C GLY A 173 1.27 5.21 2.57
N LEU A 174 0.78 6.15 1.76
CA LEU A 174 1.59 6.93 0.81
C LEU A 174 1.71 8.38 1.24
N HIS A 175 0.62 9.02 1.68
CA HIS A 175 0.65 10.38 2.19
C HIS A 175 1.11 10.42 3.65
N GLY A 176 2.00 11.36 3.98
CA GLY A 176 2.49 11.57 5.34
C GLY A 176 3.42 10.48 5.89
N VAL A 177 3.90 9.56 5.04
CA VAL A 177 4.90 8.55 5.41
C VAL A 177 6.26 9.01 4.87
N ALA A 178 7.14 9.47 5.76
CA ALA A 178 8.51 9.78 5.37
C ALA A 178 9.25 8.50 4.98
N ALA A 179 10.04 8.56 3.90
CA ALA A 179 10.90 7.45 3.51
C ALA A 179 12.12 7.34 4.45
N PRO A 180 12.54 6.13 4.86
CA PRO A 180 11.84 4.85 4.66
C PRO A 180 10.65 4.70 5.61
N ALA A 181 9.56 4.10 5.13
CA ALA A 181 8.41 3.79 5.97
C ALA A 181 8.83 2.96 7.20
N SER A 182 8.32 3.32 8.38
CA SER A 182 8.66 2.60 9.62
C SER A 182 8.22 1.13 9.54
N GLN A 183 8.88 0.26 10.32
CA GLN A 183 8.52 -1.17 10.39
C GLN A 183 7.05 -1.37 10.75
N GLN A 184 6.53 -0.58 11.70
CA GLN A 184 5.13 -0.61 12.09
C GLN A 184 4.17 -0.29 10.94
N TYR A 185 4.47 0.73 10.13
CA TYR A 185 3.65 1.05 8.96
C TYR A 185 3.69 -0.06 7.92
N ARG A 186 4.86 -0.68 7.69
CA ARG A 186 4.97 -1.83 6.78
C ARG A 186 4.13 -3.01 7.26
N GLU A 187 4.22 -3.35 8.54
CA GLU A 187 3.45 -4.46 9.12
C GLU A 187 1.94 -4.22 9.06
N GLU A 188 1.48 -3.02 9.43
CA GLU A 188 0.06 -2.65 9.35
C GLU A 188 -0.44 -2.67 7.89
N PHE A 189 0.39 -2.20 6.96
CA PHE A 189 0.09 -2.23 5.54
C PHE A 189 -0.10 -3.66 5.01
N PHE A 190 0.81 -4.57 5.32
CA PHE A 190 0.70 -5.97 4.90
C PHE A 190 -0.43 -6.73 5.61
N ALA A 191 -0.64 -6.48 6.91
CA ALA A 191 -1.73 -7.09 7.66
C ALA A 191 -3.10 -6.73 7.07
N ALA A 192 -3.28 -5.47 6.65
CA ALA A 192 -4.50 -5.02 6.00
C ALA A 192 -4.65 -5.50 4.54
N GLN A 193 -3.58 -6.01 3.91
CA GLN A 193 -3.64 -6.69 2.61
C GLN A 193 -3.98 -8.19 2.71
N GLY A 194 -4.15 -8.73 3.93
CA GLY A 194 -4.60 -10.11 4.11
C GLY A 194 -3.60 -11.18 3.69
N THR A 195 -2.28 -10.93 3.81
CA THR A 195 -1.27 -11.98 3.57
C THR A 195 -1.28 -13.03 4.69
N PRO A 196 -1.49 -14.33 4.41
CA PRO A 196 -1.68 -15.35 5.44
C PRO A 196 -0.38 -15.95 5.99
N GLN A 197 0.68 -15.16 6.17
CA GLN A 197 1.86 -15.65 6.90
C GLN A 197 1.62 -15.75 8.42
N GLN A 198 0.52 -15.20 8.94
CA GLN A 198 0.20 -15.22 10.36
C GLN A 198 -0.62 -16.43 10.84
N GLN A 199 -1.09 -17.30 9.95
CA GLN A 199 -1.87 -18.48 10.36
C GLN A 199 -1.08 -19.78 10.54
N ALA A 200 0.24 -19.78 10.24
CA ALA A 200 1.07 -20.98 10.38
C ALA A 200 1.84 -21.08 11.73
N ALA A 201 1.74 -20.11 12.64
CA ALA A 201 2.59 -20.05 13.84
C ALA A 201 1.90 -20.46 15.15
N VAL A 202 0.69 -21.01 15.12
CA VAL A 202 -0.02 -21.47 16.33
C VAL A 202 -0.40 -22.94 16.21
N ASN A 203 0.59 -23.81 15.97
CA ASN A 203 0.54 -25.21 16.40
C ASN A 203 1.89 -25.90 16.17
N GLY A 204 2.51 -26.36 17.26
CA GLY A 204 3.38 -27.54 17.24
C GLY A 204 4.89 -27.30 17.13
N LEU A 205 5.55 -27.44 18.30
CA LEU A 205 6.76 -28.23 18.55
C LEU A 205 8.06 -27.90 17.79
N GLY A 206 9.12 -27.71 18.59
CA GLY A 206 10.42 -27.25 18.13
C GLY A 206 11.19 -28.22 17.23
N GLY A 207 12.16 -27.64 16.53
CA GLY A 207 13.11 -28.38 15.70
C GLY A 207 13.81 -27.41 14.75
N GLY A 208 15.00 -26.96 15.11
CA GLY A 208 15.83 -26.17 14.22
C GLY A 208 16.30 -27.00 13.03
N ILE A 209 16.36 -26.38 11.85
CA ILE A 209 17.18 -26.87 10.74
C ILE A 209 17.79 -25.68 9.98
N SER A 210 19.12 -25.73 9.92
CA SER A 210 20.01 -24.85 9.17
C SER A 210 19.83 -24.98 7.67
N ALA A 211 20.08 -23.84 7.00
CA ALA A 211 20.84 -23.66 5.77
C ALA A 211 20.89 -24.80 4.75
N LEU A 212 20.30 -24.55 3.58
CA LEU A 212 20.76 -25.14 2.32
C LEU A 212 20.74 -24.06 1.24
N GLN A 213 21.93 -23.50 1.05
CA GLN A 213 22.30 -22.51 0.05
C GLN A 213 22.54 -23.25 -1.27
N SER A 214 21.69 -23.03 -2.27
CA SER A 214 21.96 -23.45 -3.65
C SER A 214 22.01 -22.24 -4.57
N SER A 215 23.14 -22.13 -5.24
CA SER A 215 23.52 -21.15 -6.25
C SER A 215 22.69 -21.32 -7.53
N ALA A 216 22.09 -20.25 -8.02
CA ALA A 216 21.62 -20.16 -9.41
C ALA A 216 21.92 -18.78 -9.99
N GLN A 217 22.49 -18.81 -11.18
CA GLN A 217 23.17 -17.74 -11.89
C GLN A 217 22.22 -16.68 -12.44
N THR A 218 22.74 -15.46 -12.52
CA THR A 218 22.16 -14.30 -13.18
C THR A 218 21.93 -14.58 -14.67
N PHE A 219 20.67 -14.59 -15.10
CA PHE A 219 20.27 -14.57 -16.50
C PHE A 219 19.21 -13.48 -16.68
N THR A 220 19.52 -12.47 -17.50
CA THR A 220 18.55 -11.50 -17.99
C THR A 220 18.39 -11.69 -19.50
N PRO A 221 17.14 -11.85 -19.96
CA PRO A 221 16.71 -11.10 -21.13
C PRO A 221 15.26 -10.61 -21.03
N GLY A 222 15.06 -9.35 -21.43
CA GLY A 222 13.91 -8.91 -22.22
C GLY A 222 12.54 -8.78 -21.53
N GLY A 223 12.10 -7.52 -21.38
CA GLY A 223 10.72 -7.06 -21.58
C GLY A 223 9.60 -7.91 -21.00
N ASN A 224 9.34 -7.77 -19.69
CA ASN A 224 8.03 -8.09 -19.12
C ASN A 224 7.73 -7.20 -17.91
N PRO A 225 6.45 -6.89 -17.64
CA PRO A 225 6.04 -5.73 -16.87
C PRO A 225 6.33 -5.87 -15.37
N SER A 226 6.90 -4.82 -14.80
CA SER A 226 7.03 -4.64 -13.35
C SER A 226 5.63 -4.68 -12.72
N THR A 227 5.30 -5.78 -12.05
CA THR A 227 4.42 -5.71 -10.88
C THR A 227 5.23 -5.14 -9.72
N PRO A 228 4.62 -4.47 -8.72
CA PRO A 228 5.29 -4.30 -7.44
C PRO A 228 5.69 -5.70 -6.96
N THR A 229 6.98 -6.01 -6.98
CA THR A 229 7.48 -7.34 -6.65
C THR A 229 7.47 -7.50 -5.13
N ASN A 230 6.88 -8.58 -4.62
CA ASN A 230 7.02 -9.00 -3.23
C ASN A 230 8.40 -9.62 -2.93
N VAL A 231 9.47 -9.16 -3.61
CA VAL A 231 10.82 -9.72 -3.45
C VAL A 231 11.69 -8.73 -2.69
N HIS A 232 12.10 -9.16 -1.50
CA HIS A 232 13.01 -8.50 -0.58
C HIS A 232 14.34 -8.19 -1.30
N ALA A 233 14.66 -6.90 -1.52
CA ALA A 233 16.04 -6.50 -1.76
C ALA A 233 16.82 -6.80 -0.48
N GLY A 234 17.53 -7.93 -0.45
CA GLY A 234 18.44 -8.26 0.62
C GLY A 234 19.52 -7.19 0.71
N LEU A 235 19.50 -6.40 1.78
CA LEU A 235 20.65 -5.63 2.23
C LEU A 235 21.72 -6.65 2.65
N THR A 236 22.64 -6.98 1.75
CA THR A 236 23.89 -7.62 2.14
C THR A 236 24.66 -6.64 2.99
N SER A 237 24.70 -6.90 4.30
CA SER A 237 25.67 -6.31 5.20
C SER A 237 27.07 -6.74 4.77
N ALA A 238 27.70 -5.99 3.88
CA ALA A 238 29.13 -6.08 3.66
C ALA A 238 29.82 -5.47 4.88
N ALA A 239 29.98 -6.29 5.92
CA ALA A 239 30.97 -6.08 6.93
C ALA A 239 32.35 -6.04 6.25
N THR A 240 33.05 -4.93 6.44
CA THR A 240 34.45 -4.75 6.09
C THR A 240 35.28 -5.89 6.70
N PRO A 241 36.03 -6.68 5.93
CA PRO A 241 36.96 -7.65 6.52
C PRO A 241 38.10 -6.89 7.20
N GLY A 242 38.16 -6.98 8.52
CA GLY A 242 39.33 -6.58 9.29
C GLY A 242 40.50 -7.52 8.96
N ALA A 243 41.56 -6.96 8.39
CA ALA A 243 42.86 -7.62 8.27
C ALA A 243 43.81 -6.97 9.28
N GLN A 244 44.14 -7.71 10.32
CA GLN A 244 45.19 -7.38 11.28
C GLN A 244 46.38 -8.31 10.97
N PHE A 245 47.53 -7.77 10.57
CA PHE A 245 48.89 -8.24 10.93
C PHE A 245 49.95 -7.40 10.20
N GLY A 246 50.98 -6.96 10.94
CA GLY A 246 52.31 -6.70 10.37
C GLY A 246 52.90 -5.29 10.57
N HIS A 247 53.60 -5.13 11.70
CA HIS A 247 54.66 -4.16 12.01
C HIS A 247 55.33 -3.39 10.85
N ALA A 248 55.54 -2.08 11.01
CA ALA A 248 56.82 -1.47 11.40
C ALA A 248 56.98 0.00 10.93
N LEU A 249 57.42 0.85 11.88
CA LEU A 249 58.28 2.04 11.71
C LEU A 249 57.74 3.31 11.01
N GLY A 250 57.69 4.39 11.81
CA GLY A 250 58.39 5.63 11.42
C GLY A 250 57.55 6.90 11.28
N GLY A 251 57.59 7.74 12.32
CA GLY A 251 57.94 9.16 12.19
C GLY A 251 56.93 10.16 11.61
N GLY A 252 56.28 10.91 12.51
CA GLY A 252 56.28 12.39 12.53
C GLY A 252 55.63 13.20 11.40
N GLY A 253 54.84 14.22 11.77
CA GLY A 253 54.73 15.44 10.97
C GLY A 253 53.32 15.98 10.74
N LEU A 254 53.07 17.16 11.32
CA LEU A 254 51.92 18.04 11.11
C LEU A 254 51.84 18.53 9.65
N GLY A 255 50.64 18.78 9.12
CA GLY A 255 50.47 19.45 7.82
C GLY A 255 49.03 19.74 7.43
N GLN A 256 48.61 20.98 7.62
CA GLN A 256 47.32 21.58 7.29
C GLN A 256 47.26 21.99 5.80
N GLY A 257 46.06 21.89 5.19
CA GLY A 257 45.61 22.81 4.13
C GLY A 257 45.35 22.21 2.74
N THR A 258 44.11 22.35 2.25
CA THR A 258 43.72 23.35 1.21
C THR A 258 42.44 22.90 0.51
N PHE A 259 41.40 23.72 0.60
CA PHE A 259 40.12 23.61 -0.11
C PHE A 259 40.24 24.09 -1.56
N GLY A 260 39.64 23.37 -2.51
CA GLY A 260 39.51 23.76 -3.92
C GLY A 260 38.04 23.99 -4.29
N ASN A 261 37.77 25.16 -4.87
CA ASN A 261 36.49 25.69 -5.34
C ASN A 261 36.20 25.23 -6.79
N PHE A 262 34.94 25.01 -7.19
CA PHE A 262 34.56 24.81 -8.59
C PHE A 262 33.36 25.68 -9.00
N SER A 263 33.54 26.39 -10.12
CA SER A 263 32.58 27.27 -10.79
C SER A 263 31.80 26.51 -11.86
N TYR A 264 30.53 26.91 -12.06
CA TYR A 264 29.65 26.44 -13.14
C TYR A 264 30.00 27.09 -14.49
N GLY A 265 29.96 26.29 -15.56
CA GLY A 265 29.97 26.72 -16.96
C GLY A 265 28.56 26.63 -17.57
N LYS A 266 28.29 27.54 -18.51
CA LYS A 266 27.05 27.67 -19.29
C LYS A 266 26.81 26.48 -20.22
#